data_AF-A0A4Z1FP89-F1
#
_entry.id   AF-A0A4Z1FP89-F1
#
_cell.length_a   1.000
_cell.length_b   1.000
_cell.length_c   1.000
_cell.angle_alpha   90.00
_cell.angle_beta   90.00
_cell.angle_gamma   90.00
#
_symmetry.space_group_name_H-M   'P 1'
#
loop_
_entity.id
_entity.type
_entity.pdbx_description
1 polymer ?
#
loop_
_entity_poly.entity_id
_entity_poly.type
_entity_poly.pdbx_seq_one_letter_code
_entity_poly.pdbx_strand_id
1 'polypeptide(L)'
;MNRYLSRELDKRYRSIKGTEIQKKDKSIVDLALKAYLAENPSATGIDKSFQNFAMAQIKLFIFAGHDTTSAGVIFTYYLLSQHPNVLAKARAEHTKVLGANIADAEDNGLRFPTERTIVWGDHYATHHNPAHWRRAEEFLPERWIVVKGHELYPPKNGWRPFERDPRNCIGQGVAMTEIKLMLALTFRDFDFIDAYEEYDVMKGNPKGLNVNGQRAYVMLRGGGHPADHYPCKVAFAVQK
;
A
#
# COMPACT_ATOMS: atom_id res chain seq x y z
N MET A 1 -10.12 20.99 -3.68
CA MET A 1 -9.97 19.90 -4.67
C MET A 1 -10.65 20.21 -6.02
N ASN A 2 -11.99 20.17 -6.14
CA ASN A 2 -12.71 20.19 -7.44
C ASN A 2 -12.27 21.28 -8.42
N ARG A 3 -12.24 22.55 -7.99
CA ARG A 3 -11.81 23.71 -8.80
C ARG A 3 -10.39 23.57 -9.38
N TYR A 4 -9.49 22.90 -8.66
CA TYR A 4 -8.13 22.64 -9.13
C TYR A 4 -8.13 21.53 -10.20
N LEU A 5 -8.79 20.40 -9.92
CA LEU A 5 -8.85 19.26 -10.85
C LEU A 5 -9.55 19.62 -12.18
N SER A 6 -10.67 20.34 -12.13
CA SER A 6 -11.36 20.84 -13.33
C SER A 6 -10.45 21.73 -14.18
N ARG A 7 -9.75 22.69 -13.55
CA ARG A 7 -8.80 23.57 -14.25
C ARG A 7 -7.63 22.80 -14.88
N GLU A 8 -7.11 21.79 -14.20
CA GLU A 8 -5.98 21.00 -14.71
C GLU A 8 -6.42 20.05 -15.84
N LEU A 9 -7.62 19.47 -15.77
CA LEU A 9 -8.25 18.73 -16.87
C LEU A 9 -8.38 19.61 -18.12
N ASP A 10 -8.98 20.81 -17.99
CA ASP A 10 -9.18 21.73 -19.12
C ASP A 10 -7.86 22.20 -19.73
N LYS A 11 -6.86 22.49 -18.89
CA LYS A 11 -5.49 22.85 -19.30
C LYS A 11 -4.83 21.71 -20.07
N ARG A 12 -4.94 20.46 -19.58
CA ARG A 12 -4.29 19.30 -20.19
C ARG A 12 -4.98 18.86 -21.48
N TYR A 13 -6.31 18.94 -21.56
CA TYR A 13 -7.07 18.73 -22.80
C TYR A 13 -6.61 19.65 -23.93
N ARG A 14 -6.44 20.95 -23.65
CA ARG A 14 -5.91 21.92 -24.63
C ARG A 14 -4.49 21.58 -25.08
N SER A 15 -3.66 21.07 -24.17
CA SER A 15 -2.30 20.61 -24.49
C SER A 15 -2.30 19.37 -25.39
N ILE A 16 -3.24 18.44 -25.22
CA ILE A 16 -3.31 17.20 -26.01
C ILE A 16 -3.87 17.47 -27.42
N LYS A 17 -4.85 18.36 -27.55
CA LYS A 17 -5.48 18.65 -28.86
C LYS A 17 -4.56 19.39 -29.84
N GLY A 18 -3.40 19.88 -29.39
CA GLY A 18 -2.43 20.63 -30.21
C GLY A 18 -1.11 19.92 -30.52
N THR A 19 -0.81 18.76 -29.93
CA THR A 19 0.46 18.04 -30.10
C THR A 19 0.30 16.54 -29.87
N GLU A 20 1.05 15.72 -30.61
CA GLU A 20 1.12 14.29 -30.30
C GLU A 20 1.65 14.05 -28.88
N ILE A 21 0.94 13.22 -28.12
CA ILE A 21 1.29 12.84 -26.75
C ILE A 21 2.63 12.10 -26.77
N GLN A 22 3.68 12.68 -26.16
CA GLN A 22 4.99 12.04 -26.14
C GLN A 22 4.98 10.80 -25.25
N LYS A 23 5.91 9.85 -25.50
CA LYS A 23 6.00 8.55 -24.82
C LYS A 23 6.10 8.63 -23.28
N LYS A 24 6.42 9.81 -22.75
CA LYS A 24 6.54 10.18 -21.31
C LYS A 24 5.24 10.65 -20.66
N ASP A 25 4.24 11.06 -21.46
CA ASP A 25 2.98 11.66 -21.01
C ASP A 25 1.91 10.57 -20.76
N LYS A 26 2.13 9.74 -19.74
CA LYS A 26 1.24 8.62 -19.35
C LYS A 26 0.55 8.84 -18.00
N SER A 27 0.22 10.08 -17.64
CA SER A 27 -0.55 10.33 -16.42
C SER A 27 -1.97 9.76 -16.53
N ILE A 28 -2.63 9.48 -15.41
CA ILE A 28 -4.01 8.98 -15.42
C ILE A 28 -5.00 9.99 -16.04
N VAL A 29 -4.66 11.29 -15.97
CA VAL A 29 -5.37 12.36 -16.68
C VAL A 29 -5.20 12.22 -18.19
N ASP A 30 -3.98 11.98 -18.67
CA ASP A 30 -3.70 11.83 -20.11
C ASP A 30 -4.40 10.60 -20.71
N LEU A 31 -4.40 9.49 -19.97
CA LEU A 31 -5.10 8.26 -20.36
C LEU A 31 -6.63 8.46 -20.42
N ALA A 32 -7.21 9.12 -19.42
CA ALA A 32 -8.65 9.41 -19.39
C ALA A 32 -9.05 10.37 -20.53
N LEU A 33 -8.28 11.44 -20.77
CA LEU A 33 -8.53 12.38 -21.86
C LEU A 33 -8.34 11.75 -23.24
N LYS A 34 -7.38 10.83 -23.39
CA LYS A 34 -7.18 10.07 -24.64
C LYS A 34 -8.37 9.14 -24.94
N ALA A 35 -8.89 8.44 -23.94
CA ALA A 35 -10.10 7.62 -24.11
C ALA A 35 -11.31 8.48 -24.52
N TYR A 36 -11.54 9.59 -23.81
CA TYR A 36 -12.61 10.55 -24.14
C TYR A 36 -12.51 11.10 -25.56
N LEU A 37 -11.30 11.48 -26.02
CA LEU A 37 -11.07 11.99 -27.38
C LEU A 37 -11.23 10.90 -28.46
N ALA A 38 -10.94 9.64 -28.15
CA ALA A 38 -11.16 8.52 -29.08
C ALA A 38 -12.66 8.25 -29.30
N GLU A 39 -13.47 8.38 -28.23
CA GLU A 39 -14.93 8.27 -28.29
C GLU A 39 -15.59 9.54 -28.86
N ASN A 40 -14.95 10.72 -28.73
CA ASN A 40 -15.50 12.02 -29.13
C ASN A 40 -14.52 12.83 -30.00
N PRO A 41 -14.17 12.39 -31.23
CA PRO A 41 -13.12 13.04 -32.04
C PRO A 41 -13.40 14.51 -32.39
N SER A 42 -14.67 14.88 -32.54
CA SER A 42 -15.12 16.23 -32.88
C SER A 42 -15.30 17.16 -31.68
N ALA A 43 -15.04 16.71 -30.46
CA ALA A 43 -15.26 17.49 -29.24
C ALA A 43 -14.48 18.82 -29.27
N THR A 44 -15.13 19.93 -28.94
CA THR A 44 -14.49 21.27 -28.86
C THR A 44 -14.00 21.59 -27.44
N GLY A 45 -14.51 20.90 -26.43
CA GLY A 45 -14.12 20.99 -25.02
C GLY A 45 -14.36 19.66 -24.30
N ILE A 46 -14.28 19.67 -22.97
CA ILE A 46 -14.60 18.51 -22.13
C ILE A 46 -16.07 18.59 -21.70
N ASP A 47 -16.84 17.53 -21.93
CA ASP A 47 -18.22 17.44 -21.44
C ASP A 47 -18.29 17.44 -19.93
N LYS A 48 -19.27 18.15 -19.37
CA LYS A 48 -19.42 18.31 -17.92
C LYS A 48 -19.71 16.98 -17.19
N SER A 49 -20.35 16.03 -17.88
CA SER A 49 -20.55 14.66 -17.39
C SER A 49 -19.20 13.94 -17.23
N PHE A 50 -18.39 13.91 -18.29
CA PHE A 50 -17.05 13.31 -18.25
C PHE A 50 -16.13 14.04 -17.25
N GLN A 51 -16.13 15.38 -17.22
CA GLN A 51 -15.31 16.16 -16.29
C GLN A 51 -15.65 15.80 -14.83
N ASN A 52 -16.93 15.66 -14.49
CA ASN A 52 -17.38 15.21 -13.16
C ASN A 52 -16.95 13.77 -12.86
N PHE A 53 -17.11 12.84 -13.81
CA PHE A 53 -16.69 11.46 -13.67
C PHE A 53 -15.18 11.32 -13.48
N ALA A 54 -14.37 11.93 -14.36
CA ALA A 54 -12.92 11.96 -14.26
C ALA A 54 -12.44 12.57 -12.93
N MET A 55 -13.03 13.69 -12.50
CA MET A 55 -12.74 14.26 -11.18
C MET A 55 -13.10 13.34 -10.02
N ALA A 56 -14.14 12.51 -10.13
CA ALA A 56 -14.50 11.55 -9.09
C ALA A 56 -13.49 10.39 -9.04
N GLN A 57 -13.15 9.81 -10.21
CA GLN A 57 -12.17 8.73 -10.32
C GLN A 57 -10.77 9.17 -9.85
N ILE A 58 -10.30 10.35 -10.27
CA ILE A 58 -8.99 10.88 -9.84
C ILE A 58 -8.90 11.02 -8.32
N LYS A 59 -9.97 11.50 -7.65
CA LYS A 59 -10.00 11.55 -6.18
C LYS A 59 -9.97 10.16 -5.54
N LEU A 60 -10.69 9.21 -6.11
CA LEU A 60 -10.72 7.82 -5.63
C LEU A 60 -9.31 7.21 -5.70
N PHE A 61 -8.58 7.42 -6.80
CA PHE A 61 -7.19 6.96 -6.92
C PHE A 61 -6.25 7.64 -5.92
N ILE A 62 -6.38 8.95 -5.69
CA ILE A 62 -5.59 9.67 -4.68
C ILE A 62 -5.89 9.13 -3.27
N PHE A 63 -7.17 8.95 -2.93
CA PHE A 63 -7.59 8.48 -1.60
C PHE A 63 -7.17 7.03 -1.34
N ALA A 64 -7.42 6.14 -2.29
CA ALA A 64 -7.05 4.72 -2.18
C ALA A 64 -5.53 4.52 -2.10
N GLY A 65 -4.75 5.30 -2.84
CA GLY A 65 -3.29 5.28 -2.78
C GLY A 65 -2.73 5.85 -1.47
N HIS A 66 -3.23 7.00 -1.00
CA HIS A 66 -2.65 7.69 0.14
C HIS A 66 -2.81 6.92 1.46
N ASP A 67 -4.04 6.56 1.83
CA ASP A 67 -4.32 6.07 3.19
C ASP A 67 -3.81 4.64 3.42
N THR A 68 -3.88 3.79 2.39
CA THR A 68 -3.41 2.40 2.48
C THR A 68 -1.89 2.28 2.45
N THR A 69 -1.20 3.00 1.53
CA THR A 69 0.26 3.09 1.50
C THR A 69 0.79 3.61 2.83
N SER A 70 0.24 4.72 3.33
CA SER A 70 0.71 5.35 4.57
C SER A 70 0.60 4.41 5.77
N ALA A 71 -0.53 3.74 5.95
CA ALA A 71 -0.69 2.76 7.03
C ALA A 71 0.28 1.58 6.90
N GLY A 72 0.47 1.03 5.69
CA GLY A 72 1.40 -0.07 5.44
C GLY A 72 2.86 0.29 5.76
N VAL A 73 3.30 1.50 5.39
CA VAL A 73 4.62 2.03 5.76
C VAL A 73 4.76 2.17 7.27
N ILE A 74 3.76 2.76 7.94
CA ILE A 74 3.79 2.98 9.40
C ILE A 74 3.89 1.66 10.18
N PHE A 75 3.11 0.64 9.82
CA PHE A 75 3.23 -0.68 10.45
C PHE A 75 4.58 -1.34 10.18
N THR A 76 5.15 -1.14 9.00
CA THR A 76 6.50 -1.64 8.67
C THR A 76 7.57 -0.92 9.51
N TYR A 77 7.43 0.38 9.74
CA TYR A 77 8.31 1.17 10.61
C TYR A 77 8.20 0.73 12.07
N TYR A 78 6.98 0.43 12.55
CA TYR A 78 6.77 -0.14 13.88
C TYR A 78 7.45 -1.50 14.05
N LEU A 79 7.19 -2.45 13.17
CA LEU A 79 7.74 -3.80 13.30
C LEU A 79 9.28 -3.77 13.23
N LEU A 80 9.87 -2.89 12.44
CA LEU A 80 11.34 -2.77 12.36
C LEU A 80 11.98 -1.97 13.51
N SER A 81 11.24 -1.11 14.23
CA SER A 81 11.72 -0.54 15.50
C SER A 81 11.82 -1.59 16.60
N GLN A 82 10.84 -2.50 16.67
CA GLN A 82 10.82 -3.60 17.65
C GLN A 82 11.81 -4.73 17.31
N HIS A 83 12.31 -4.81 16.07
CA HIS A 83 13.19 -5.89 15.60
C HIS A 83 14.48 -5.36 14.90
N PRO A 84 15.44 -4.74 15.64
CA PRO A 84 16.61 -4.08 15.06
C PRO A 84 17.57 -5.01 14.29
N ASN A 85 17.63 -6.28 14.66
CA ASN A 85 18.40 -7.31 13.95
C ASN A 85 17.86 -7.57 12.54
N VAL A 86 16.54 -7.43 12.36
CA VAL A 86 15.86 -7.59 11.07
C VAL A 86 16.04 -6.33 10.22
N LEU A 87 15.98 -5.14 10.82
CA LEU A 87 16.31 -3.87 10.16
C LEU A 87 17.75 -3.86 9.61
N ALA A 88 18.73 -4.35 10.37
CA ALA A 88 20.11 -4.50 9.89
C ALA A 88 20.22 -5.43 8.67
N LYS A 89 19.49 -6.56 8.66
CA LYS A 89 19.44 -7.46 7.49
C LYS A 89 18.77 -6.80 6.28
N ALA A 90 17.67 -6.10 6.46
CA ALA A 90 16.96 -5.40 5.38
C ALA A 90 17.84 -4.32 4.72
N ARG A 91 18.60 -3.55 5.51
CA ARG A 91 19.61 -2.58 5.02
C ARG A 91 20.68 -3.27 4.16
N ALA A 92 21.19 -4.44 4.58
CA ALA A 92 22.16 -5.22 3.82
C ALA A 92 21.55 -5.86 2.54
N GLU A 93 20.30 -6.32 2.62
CA GLU A 93 19.58 -6.93 1.49
C GLU A 93 19.24 -5.91 0.40
N HIS A 94 18.81 -4.68 0.75
CA HIS A 94 18.59 -3.60 -0.22
C HIS A 94 19.81 -3.33 -1.10
N THR A 95 21.01 -3.43 -0.52
CA THR A 95 22.29 -3.28 -1.23
C THR A 95 22.54 -4.42 -2.23
N LYS A 96 21.99 -5.61 -1.95
CA LYS A 96 22.21 -6.85 -2.71
C LYS A 96 21.15 -7.14 -3.78
N VAL A 97 19.89 -6.77 -3.54
CA VAL A 97 18.73 -7.35 -4.24
C VAL A 97 18.20 -6.55 -5.44
N LEU A 98 18.54 -5.27 -5.59
CA LEU A 98 17.96 -4.39 -6.63
C LEU A 98 18.46 -4.64 -8.08
N GLY A 99 18.72 -5.91 -8.43
CA GLY A 99 18.81 -6.43 -9.79
C GLY A 99 17.43 -6.71 -10.44
N ALA A 100 17.42 -7.07 -11.73
CA ALA A 100 16.54 -6.35 -12.67
C ALA A 100 15.11 -6.87 -12.96
N ASN A 101 14.74 -8.16 -12.81
CA ASN A 101 13.40 -8.62 -13.25
C ASN A 101 12.90 -9.96 -12.65
N ILE A 102 11.58 -10.17 -12.66
CA ILE A 102 10.83 -11.35 -12.17
C ILE A 102 9.51 -11.48 -12.98
N ALA A 103 9.28 -12.62 -13.62
CA ALA A 103 8.01 -13.00 -14.24
C ALA A 103 7.71 -14.50 -13.97
N ASP A 104 6.47 -14.92 -14.26
CA ASP A 104 5.93 -16.30 -14.26
C ASP A 104 5.33 -16.86 -12.94
N ALA A 105 3.99 -16.87 -12.83
CA ALA A 105 3.19 -17.88 -12.11
C ALA A 105 1.65 -17.70 -12.30
N GLU A 106 0.91 -18.80 -12.55
CA GLU A 106 -0.57 -18.85 -12.70
C GLU A 106 -1.27 -19.75 -11.64
N ASP A 107 -2.60 -19.94 -11.74
CA ASP A 107 -3.47 -20.46 -10.65
C ASP A 107 -4.59 -21.45 -11.06
N ASN A 108 -5.12 -22.23 -10.10
CA ASN A 108 -6.01 -23.40 -10.32
C ASN A 108 -7.32 -23.30 -9.51
N GLY A 109 -8.49 -23.17 -10.18
CA GLY A 109 -9.74 -22.73 -9.54
C GLY A 109 -10.67 -23.79 -8.88
N LEU A 110 -11.30 -23.39 -7.76
CA LEU A 110 -12.37 -24.08 -7.02
C LEU A 110 -13.57 -23.12 -6.79
N ARG A 111 -14.77 -23.62 -6.43
CA ARG A 111 -16.00 -22.80 -6.24
C ARG A 111 -16.87 -23.28 -5.06
N PHE A 112 -17.62 -22.36 -4.46
CA PHE A 112 -18.53 -22.57 -3.32
C PHE A 112 -19.90 -21.91 -3.54
N PRO A 113 -20.99 -22.34 -2.87
CA PRO A 113 -22.29 -21.67 -2.93
C PRO A 113 -22.31 -20.41 -2.04
N THR A 114 -22.52 -19.24 -2.64
CA THR A 114 -22.46 -17.93 -1.95
C THR A 114 -23.75 -17.11 -2.10
N GLU A 115 -24.89 -17.75 -2.36
CA GLU A 115 -26.17 -17.04 -2.49
C GLU A 115 -26.60 -16.45 -1.12
N ARG A 116 -26.99 -15.18 -1.10
CA ARG A 116 -27.43 -14.41 0.10
C ARG A 116 -26.38 -14.25 1.21
N THR A 117 -25.13 -14.67 1.00
CA THR A 117 -24.03 -14.45 1.94
C THR A 117 -23.20 -13.24 1.55
N ILE A 118 -22.89 -12.34 2.50
CA ILE A 118 -21.74 -11.44 2.35
C ILE A 118 -20.49 -12.27 2.64
N VAL A 119 -19.75 -12.64 1.59
CA VAL A 119 -18.44 -13.26 1.73
C VAL A 119 -17.44 -12.16 2.06
N TRP A 120 -16.88 -12.20 3.27
CA TRP A 120 -15.83 -11.27 3.70
C TRP A 120 -14.50 -12.00 3.80
N GLY A 121 -13.47 -11.46 3.17
CA GLY A 121 -12.10 -11.94 3.34
C GLY A 121 -11.54 -11.39 4.65
N ASP A 122 -11.39 -12.23 5.67
CA ASP A 122 -10.70 -11.85 6.90
C ASP A 122 -9.19 -11.93 6.67
N HIS A 123 -8.59 -10.86 6.16
CA HIS A 123 -7.14 -10.80 5.91
C HIS A 123 -6.33 -11.02 7.18
N TYR A 124 -6.83 -10.52 8.32
CA TYR A 124 -6.13 -10.61 9.59
C TYR A 124 -6.07 -12.07 10.04
N ALA A 125 -7.22 -12.74 10.18
CA ALA A 125 -7.23 -14.17 10.51
C ALA A 125 -6.51 -15.01 9.44
N THR A 126 -6.61 -14.68 8.14
CA THR A 126 -5.90 -15.43 7.09
C THR A 126 -4.38 -15.32 7.22
N HIS A 127 -3.83 -14.16 7.61
CA HIS A 127 -2.39 -13.96 7.80
C HIS A 127 -1.89 -14.42 9.18
N HIS A 128 -2.76 -14.44 10.19
CA HIS A 128 -2.44 -14.82 11.57
C HIS A 128 -2.78 -16.29 11.90
N ASN A 129 -3.42 -17.03 10.98
CA ASN A 129 -3.78 -18.45 11.21
C ASN A 129 -2.53 -19.37 11.22
N PRO A 130 -2.18 -20.01 12.36
CA PRO A 130 -0.99 -20.86 12.47
C PRO A 130 -1.08 -22.17 11.65
N ALA A 131 -2.26 -22.56 11.18
CA ALA A 131 -2.43 -23.70 10.26
C ALA A 131 -1.96 -23.41 8.82
N HIS A 132 -1.80 -22.12 8.47
CA HIS A 132 -1.28 -21.69 7.16
C HIS A 132 0.07 -20.98 7.29
N TRP A 133 0.27 -20.23 8.39
CA TRP A 133 1.48 -19.46 8.65
C TRP A 133 2.22 -20.01 9.86
N ARG A 134 3.25 -20.83 9.62
CA ARG A 134 4.12 -21.32 10.70
C ARG A 134 4.70 -20.13 11.48
N ARG A 135 4.47 -20.06 12.80
CA ARG A 135 4.87 -18.92 13.66
C ARG A 135 4.23 -17.59 13.20
N ALA A 136 2.90 -17.57 13.05
CA ALA A 136 2.16 -16.47 12.42
C ALA A 136 2.33 -15.10 13.10
N GLU A 137 2.30 -15.07 14.45
CA GLU A 137 2.44 -13.85 15.25
C GLU A 137 3.87 -13.27 15.29
N GLU A 138 4.87 -14.00 14.78
CA GLU A 138 6.26 -13.55 14.80
C GLU A 138 6.60 -12.74 13.55
N PHE A 139 7.19 -11.56 13.75
CA PHE A 139 7.72 -10.75 12.66
C PHE A 139 8.98 -11.40 12.08
N LEU A 140 8.78 -12.19 11.02
CA LEU A 140 9.82 -12.96 10.35
C LEU A 140 9.93 -12.56 8.87
N PRO A 141 10.64 -11.48 8.50
CA PRO A 141 10.91 -11.20 7.09
C PRO A 141 11.71 -12.28 6.38
N GLU A 142 12.46 -13.12 7.12
CA GLU A 142 13.08 -14.35 6.62
C GLU A 142 12.08 -15.26 5.88
N ARG A 143 10.80 -15.21 6.26
CA ARG A 143 9.69 -15.91 5.62
C ARG A 143 9.59 -15.64 4.11
N TRP A 144 9.98 -14.45 3.66
CA TRP A 144 9.87 -14.02 2.26
C TRP A 144 11.10 -14.34 1.40
N ILE A 145 12.19 -14.79 2.03
CA ILE A 145 13.49 -15.05 1.36
C ILE A 145 13.94 -16.53 1.45
N VAL A 146 13.25 -17.36 2.23
CA VAL A 146 13.48 -18.81 2.24
C VAL A 146 13.03 -19.47 0.93
N VAL A 147 13.65 -20.60 0.59
CA VAL A 147 13.33 -21.36 -0.62
C VAL A 147 12.09 -22.23 -0.46
N LYS A 148 11.44 -22.57 -1.59
CA LYS A 148 10.26 -23.44 -1.63
C LYS A 148 10.58 -24.80 -0.99
N GLY A 149 9.78 -25.19 0.01
CA GLY A 149 9.97 -26.41 0.81
C GLY A 149 10.50 -26.16 2.22
N HIS A 150 10.98 -24.95 2.55
CA HIS A 150 11.27 -24.55 3.92
C HIS A 150 9.99 -24.42 4.76
N GLU A 151 10.02 -24.70 6.07
CA GLU A 151 8.82 -24.64 6.94
C GLU A 151 8.20 -23.23 7.08
N LEU A 152 9.00 -22.19 6.80
CA LEU A 152 8.55 -20.80 6.75
C LEU A 152 8.13 -20.34 5.35
N TYR A 153 8.27 -21.15 4.30
CA TYR A 153 7.94 -20.70 2.93
C TYR A 153 6.47 -20.26 2.85
N PRO A 154 6.14 -19.10 2.24
CA PRO A 154 4.78 -18.58 2.30
C PRO A 154 3.77 -19.55 1.68
N PRO A 155 2.62 -19.81 2.33
CA PRO A 155 1.58 -20.67 1.78
C PRO A 155 1.11 -20.12 0.42
N LYS A 156 0.90 -21.02 -0.56
CA LYS A 156 0.39 -20.64 -1.89
C LYS A 156 -0.90 -19.83 -1.72
N ASN A 157 -0.95 -18.65 -2.34
CA ASN A 157 -2.08 -17.72 -2.30
C ASN A 157 -2.46 -17.18 -0.90
N GLY A 158 -1.69 -17.45 0.15
CA GLY A 158 -2.02 -17.00 1.50
C GLY A 158 -1.78 -15.51 1.74
N TRP A 159 -0.81 -14.89 1.05
CA TRP A 159 -0.57 -13.44 1.17
C TRP A 159 -1.61 -12.67 0.35
N ARG A 160 -2.53 -12.00 1.05
CA ARG A 160 -3.72 -11.34 0.50
C ARG A 160 -3.92 -9.85 0.87
N PRO A 161 -2.91 -9.03 1.26
CA PRO A 161 -3.17 -7.64 1.68
C PRO A 161 -3.64 -6.71 0.54
N PHE A 162 -3.47 -7.13 -0.72
CA PHE A 162 -4.00 -6.47 -1.91
C PHE A 162 -5.13 -7.26 -2.58
N GLU A 163 -5.66 -8.28 -1.89
CA GLU A 163 -6.45 -9.37 -2.47
C GLU A 163 -5.75 -10.02 -3.68
N ARG A 164 -6.52 -10.72 -4.52
CA ARG A 164 -6.07 -11.41 -5.73
C ARG A 164 -7.23 -11.48 -6.73
N ASP A 165 -6.95 -12.01 -7.93
CA ASP A 165 -7.97 -12.35 -8.93
C ASP A 165 -8.66 -11.07 -9.48
N PRO A 166 -9.83 -11.08 -10.17
CA PRO A 166 -10.43 -9.88 -10.79
C PRO A 166 -10.78 -8.69 -9.86
N ARG A 167 -10.52 -8.82 -8.55
CA ARG A 167 -10.71 -7.78 -7.53
C ARG A 167 -9.42 -7.46 -6.79
N ASN A 168 -8.25 -7.89 -7.29
CA ASN A 168 -6.97 -7.45 -6.76
C ASN A 168 -6.84 -5.92 -6.84
N CYS A 169 -6.05 -5.35 -5.95
CA CYS A 169 -5.82 -3.92 -5.93
C CYS A 169 -5.04 -3.51 -7.21
N ILE A 170 -5.71 -2.81 -8.12
CA ILE A 170 -5.07 -2.19 -9.30
C ILE A 170 -3.91 -1.25 -8.92
N GLY A 171 -3.98 -0.67 -7.71
CA GLY A 171 -2.93 0.16 -7.13
C GLY A 171 -1.76 -0.61 -6.50
N GLN A 172 -1.79 -1.96 -6.41
CA GLN A 172 -0.77 -2.76 -5.73
C GLN A 172 0.64 -2.47 -6.24
N GLY A 173 0.83 -2.32 -7.56
CA GLY A 173 2.13 -2.01 -8.14
C GLY A 173 2.65 -0.63 -7.70
N VAL A 174 1.77 0.36 -7.61
CA VAL A 174 2.09 1.71 -7.12
C VAL A 174 2.36 1.68 -5.62
N ALA A 175 1.44 1.16 -4.82
CA ALA A 175 1.56 1.08 -3.37
C ALA A 175 2.81 0.32 -2.92
N MET A 176 3.11 -0.84 -3.51
CA MET A 176 4.34 -1.58 -3.20
C MET A 176 5.60 -0.84 -3.65
N THR A 177 5.53 -0.03 -4.72
CA THR A 177 6.66 0.82 -5.14
C THR A 177 6.85 1.98 -4.18
N GLU A 178 5.77 2.68 -3.81
CA GLU A 178 5.78 3.78 -2.83
C GLU A 178 6.28 3.31 -1.47
N ILE A 179 5.73 2.21 -0.93
CA ILE A 179 6.21 1.56 0.30
C ILE A 179 7.71 1.31 0.17
N LYS A 180 8.15 0.52 -0.82
CA LYS A 180 9.57 0.15 -0.98
C LYS A 180 10.49 1.36 -1.13
N LEU A 181 10.08 2.41 -1.85
CA LEU A 181 10.84 3.65 -1.98
C LEU A 181 10.92 4.39 -0.64
N MET A 182 9.82 4.53 0.09
CA MET A 182 9.82 5.13 1.43
C MET A 182 10.73 4.34 2.38
N LEU A 183 10.63 3.00 2.41
CA LEU A 183 11.52 2.14 3.21
C LEU A 183 12.99 2.33 2.79
N ALA A 184 13.29 2.31 1.48
CA ALA A 184 14.65 2.45 0.94
C ALA A 184 15.31 3.78 1.29
N LEU A 185 14.54 4.87 1.23
CA LEU A 185 15.02 6.24 1.42
C LEU A 185 15.04 6.69 2.88
N THR A 186 14.35 5.99 3.78
CA THR A 186 14.28 6.38 5.20
C THR A 186 15.02 5.41 6.11
N PHE A 187 14.90 4.10 5.91
CA PHE A 187 15.45 3.14 6.86
C PHE A 187 16.96 3.13 6.92
N ARG A 188 17.68 3.58 5.89
CA ARG A 188 19.14 3.69 5.97
C ARG A 188 19.58 4.79 6.94
N ASP A 189 18.88 5.93 6.89
CA ASP A 189 19.36 7.19 7.43
C ASP A 189 18.67 7.56 8.75
N PHE A 190 17.57 6.90 9.09
CA PHE A 190 16.81 7.12 10.32
C PHE A 190 16.63 5.84 11.15
N ASP A 191 16.71 6.00 12.46
CA ASP A 191 16.21 5.05 13.44
C ASP A 191 14.88 5.55 14.01
N PHE A 192 13.98 4.62 14.30
CA PHE A 192 12.60 4.87 14.73
C PHE A 192 12.38 4.16 16.06
N ILE A 193 11.71 4.81 17.01
CA ILE A 193 11.33 4.23 18.30
C ILE A 193 9.89 4.65 18.57
N ASP A 194 9.04 3.75 19.06
CA ASP A 194 7.70 4.13 19.46
C ASP A 194 7.72 5.06 20.69
N ALA A 195 6.64 5.82 20.89
CA ALA A 195 6.53 6.82 21.95
C ALA A 195 5.17 6.72 22.65
N TYR A 196 4.66 5.50 22.82
CA TYR A 196 3.35 5.27 23.46
C TYR A 196 3.33 5.70 24.92
N GLU A 197 4.44 5.57 25.66
CA GLU A 197 4.50 6.02 27.06
C GLU A 197 4.35 7.54 27.18
N GLU A 198 5.11 8.31 26.38
CA GLU A 198 4.96 9.77 26.38
C GLU A 198 3.62 10.22 25.80
N TYR A 199 3.12 9.54 24.77
CA TYR A 199 1.79 9.82 24.21
C TYR A 199 0.69 9.62 25.25
N ASP A 200 0.74 8.52 26.01
CA ASP A 200 -0.23 8.27 27.07
C ASP A 200 -0.14 9.37 28.15
N VAL A 201 1.06 9.74 28.61
CA VAL A 201 1.23 10.86 29.57
C VAL A 201 0.66 12.16 29.00
N MET A 202 0.96 12.52 27.76
CA MET A 202 0.43 13.72 27.08
C MET A 202 -1.10 13.73 26.94
N LYS A 203 -1.74 12.55 26.93
CA LYS A 203 -3.20 12.40 26.82
C LYS A 203 -3.90 12.17 28.16
N GLY A 204 -3.18 12.18 29.29
CA GLY A 204 -3.76 11.96 30.63
C GLY A 204 -3.81 10.48 31.04
N ASN A 205 -2.82 9.69 30.63
CA ASN A 205 -2.68 8.25 30.85
C ASN A 205 -3.84 7.35 30.31
N PRO A 206 -4.37 7.57 29.08
CA PRO A 206 -5.27 6.60 28.46
C PRO A 206 -4.45 5.40 27.99
N LYS A 207 -4.26 4.43 28.90
CA LYS A 207 -3.58 3.16 28.64
C LYS A 207 -4.36 2.29 27.65
N GLY A 208 -4.41 2.71 26.39
CA GLY A 208 -5.17 2.08 25.29
C GLY A 208 -4.96 0.57 25.18
N LEU A 209 -5.88 -0.09 24.48
CA LEU A 209 -5.90 -1.55 24.39
C LEU A 209 -4.56 -2.09 23.87
N ASN A 210 -4.14 -3.23 24.42
CA ASN A 210 -3.05 -4.02 23.86
C ASN A 210 -3.68 -5.22 23.15
N VAL A 211 -3.34 -5.42 21.89
CA VAL A 211 -3.79 -6.56 21.08
C VAL A 211 -2.58 -7.41 20.76
N ASN A 212 -2.63 -8.71 21.08
CA ASN A 212 -1.50 -9.66 20.98
C ASN A 212 -0.20 -9.15 21.65
N GLY A 213 -0.33 -8.39 22.74
CA GLY A 213 0.79 -7.78 23.46
C GLY A 213 1.39 -6.51 22.82
N GLN A 214 0.76 -5.99 21.76
CA GLN A 214 1.22 -4.80 21.02
C GLN A 214 0.28 -3.60 21.22
N ARG A 215 0.88 -2.41 21.29
CA ARG A 215 0.17 -1.11 21.32
C ARG A 215 -0.28 -0.64 19.94
N ALA A 216 0.49 -0.95 18.90
CA ALA A 216 0.09 -0.67 17.52
C ALA A 216 -0.62 -1.90 16.93
N TYR A 217 -1.91 -1.77 16.69
CA TYR A 217 -2.74 -2.80 16.04
C TYR A 217 -3.69 -2.17 15.03
N VAL A 218 -4.22 -2.96 14.09
CA VAL A 218 -5.06 -2.45 13.00
C VAL A 218 -6.45 -2.05 13.52
N MET A 219 -6.79 -0.79 13.31
CA MET A 219 -8.09 -0.18 13.55
C MET A 219 -8.74 0.20 12.22
N LEU A 220 -9.98 -0.24 11.99
CA LEU A 220 -10.74 0.13 10.80
C LEU A 220 -11.30 1.56 10.95
N ARG A 221 -10.79 2.50 10.17
CA ARG A 221 -11.22 3.90 10.08
C ARG A 221 -11.30 4.34 8.61
N GLY A 222 -12.18 3.69 7.85
CA GLY A 222 -12.24 3.81 6.39
C GLY A 222 -11.20 2.91 5.71
N GLY A 223 -9.91 3.11 6.04
CA GLY A 223 -8.83 2.15 5.82
C GLY A 223 -8.44 1.41 7.10
N GLY A 224 -7.50 0.47 7.02
CA GLY A 224 -6.82 -0.07 8.19
C GLY A 224 -5.68 0.86 8.62
N HIS A 225 -5.71 1.36 9.86
CA HIS A 225 -4.71 2.28 10.41
C HIS A 225 -4.16 1.76 11.75
N PRO A 226 -2.94 2.11 12.15
CA PRO A 226 -2.46 1.83 13.50
C PRO A 226 -3.28 2.56 14.56
N ALA A 227 -3.55 1.88 15.67
CA ALA A 227 -4.05 2.48 16.89
C ALA A 227 -3.22 3.74 17.26
N ASP A 228 -3.92 4.78 17.69
CA ASP A 228 -3.37 6.10 18.04
C ASP A 228 -2.45 6.74 16.98
N HIS A 229 -2.53 6.29 15.72
CA HIS A 229 -1.70 6.74 14.60
C HIS A 229 -0.19 6.50 14.75
N TYR A 230 0.23 5.56 15.62
CA TYR A 230 1.63 5.22 15.91
C TYR A 230 2.49 6.44 16.33
N PRO A 231 2.34 6.92 17.59
CA PRO A 231 3.27 7.89 18.15
C PRO A 231 4.69 7.34 18.14
N CYS A 232 5.64 8.07 17.56
CA CYS A 232 7.03 7.66 17.46
C CYS A 232 8.01 8.84 17.50
N LYS A 233 9.24 8.54 17.90
CA LYS A 233 10.43 9.40 17.78
C LYS A 233 11.23 8.93 16.57
N VAL A 234 11.84 9.90 15.88
CA VAL A 234 12.70 9.65 14.72
C VAL A 234 14.01 10.42 14.93
N ALA A 235 15.14 9.75 14.73
CA ALA A 235 16.47 10.34 14.82
C ALA A 235 17.33 9.85 13.65
N PHE A 236 18.40 10.57 13.29
CA PHE A 236 19.36 10.05 12.33
C PHE A 236 20.04 8.80 12.88
N ALA A 237 20.13 7.76 12.05
CA ALA A 237 20.81 6.52 12.39
C ALA A 237 22.31 6.79 12.57
N VAL A 238 22.85 6.43 13.75
CA VAL A 238 24.29 6.50 13.99
C VAL A 238 24.95 5.41 13.13
N GLN A 239 25.78 5.81 12.16
CA GLN A 239 26.52 4.88 11.32
C GLN A 239 27.36 3.94 12.20
N LYS A 240 27.10 2.64 12.07
CA LYS A 240 27.83 1.54 12.73
C LYS A 240 28.66 0.77 11.70
#